data_AF-A0A2E8VKI1-F1
#
_entry.id   AF-A0A2E8VKI1-F1
#
_cell.length_a   1.000
_cell.length_b   1.000
_cell.length_c   1.000
_cell.angle_alpha   90.00
_cell.angle_beta   90.00
_cell.angle_gamma   90.00
#
_symmetry.space_group_name_H-M   'P 1'
#
loop_
_entity.id
_entity.type
_entity.pdbx_description
1 polymer ?
#
loop_
_entity_poly.entity_id
_entity_poly.type
_entity_poly.pdbx_seq_one_letter_code
_entity_poly.pdbx_strand_id
1 'polypeptide(L)'
;MAKTPTYDVLIHEDMFAAAGDYADRLRTGRATAGRRLHAVAPRPKDASTLIDAILQTKLPQVFAESTVAGDGSDWTREELHILGGISIAVNATVFDDGTHQEPNTRGGTRLRPWSPAA
;
A
#
# COMPACT_ATOMS: atom_id res chain seq x y z
N MET A 1 -15.10 16.65 -12.00
CA MET A 1 -15.55 15.62 -11.02
C MET A 1 -14.40 14.65 -10.82
N ALA A 2 -13.96 14.42 -9.58
CA ALA A 2 -12.92 13.44 -9.31
C ALA A 2 -13.46 12.03 -9.62
N LYS A 3 -12.72 11.25 -10.39
CA LYS A 3 -13.07 9.88 -10.74
C LYS A 3 -12.94 9.01 -9.49
N THR A 4 -14.00 8.32 -9.09
CA THR A 4 -13.93 7.33 -8.00
C THR A 4 -12.90 6.26 -8.40
N PRO A 5 -11.91 5.96 -7.55
CA PRO A 5 -10.96 4.90 -7.83
C PRO A 5 -11.69 3.55 -7.95
N THR A 6 -11.29 2.74 -8.92
CA THR A 6 -11.83 1.37 -9.15
C THR A 6 -11.00 0.32 -8.41
N TYR A 7 -10.69 0.58 -7.13
CA TYR A 7 -9.97 -0.35 -6.26
C TYR A 7 -10.48 -0.20 -4.82
N ASP A 8 -10.33 -1.27 -4.04
CA ASP A 8 -10.63 -1.28 -2.62
C ASP A 8 -9.33 -1.28 -1.80
N VAL A 9 -9.30 -0.48 -0.74
CA VAL A 9 -8.19 -0.47 0.23
C VAL A 9 -8.58 -1.38 1.39
N LEU A 10 -7.75 -2.38 1.67
CA LEU A 10 -7.94 -3.36 2.73
C LEU A 10 -6.85 -3.21 3.79
N ILE A 11 -7.24 -3.26 5.06
CA ILE A 11 -6.34 -3.12 6.20
C ILE A 11 -6.88 -3.92 7.39
N HIS A 12 -5.99 -4.57 8.15
CA HIS A 12 -6.37 -5.28 9.37
C HIS A 12 -6.76 -4.29 10.47
N GLU A 13 -7.69 -4.67 11.36
CA GLU A 13 -8.19 -3.79 12.42
C GLU A 13 -7.07 -3.29 13.35
N ASP A 14 -6.15 -4.17 13.76
CA ASP A 14 -4.99 -3.79 14.58
C ASP A 14 -4.10 -2.75 13.90
N MET A 15 -3.91 -2.87 12.59
CA MET A 15 -3.11 -1.91 11.83
C MET A 15 -3.85 -0.57 11.67
N PHE A 16 -5.17 -0.62 11.51
CA PHE A 16 -6.00 0.58 11.51
C PHE A 16 -5.95 1.32 12.86
N ALA A 17 -5.98 0.58 13.97
CA ALA A 17 -5.81 1.14 15.30
C ALA A 17 -4.41 1.75 15.49
N ALA A 18 -3.35 1.04 15.09
CA ALA A 18 -1.97 1.55 15.13
C ALA A 18 -1.79 2.83 14.30
N ALA A 19 -2.45 2.91 13.13
CA ALA A 19 -2.49 4.12 12.32
C ALA A 19 -3.16 5.28 13.08
N GLY A 20 -4.27 5.03 13.79
CA GLY A 20 -4.92 6.02 14.65
C GLY A 20 -3.99 6.56 15.74
N ASP A 21 -3.31 5.67 16.45
CA ASP A 21 -2.34 6.02 17.49
C ASP A 21 -1.18 6.85 16.93
N TYR A 22 -0.68 6.50 15.74
CA TYR A 22 0.37 7.26 15.08
C TYR A 22 -0.10 8.67 14.69
N ALA A 23 -1.31 8.80 14.12
CA ALA A 23 -1.90 10.09 13.78
C ALA A 23 -2.03 10.99 15.02
N ASP A 24 -2.45 10.43 16.15
CA ASP A 24 -2.52 11.18 17.41
C ASP A 24 -1.14 11.61 17.92
N ARG A 25 -0.11 10.78 17.77
CA ARG A 25 1.26 11.16 18.13
C ARG A 25 1.82 12.25 17.22
N LEU A 26 1.52 12.24 15.93
CA LEU A 26 1.89 13.32 15.00
C LEU A 26 1.18 14.63 15.35
N ARG A 27 -0.13 14.57 15.65
CA ARG A 27 -0.93 15.73 16.02
C ARG A 27 -0.49 16.36 17.34
N THR A 28 -0.10 15.54 18.31
CA THR A 28 0.38 15.99 19.63
C THR A 28 1.87 16.34 19.65
N GLY A 29 2.58 16.16 18.54
CA GLY A 29 4.02 16.45 18.43
C GLY A 29 4.92 15.45 19.18
N ARG A 30 4.37 14.28 19.55
CA ARG A 30 5.10 13.18 20.19
C ARG A 30 5.81 12.28 19.17
N ALA A 31 5.51 12.45 17.89
CA ALA A 31 6.20 11.83 16.77
C ALA A 31 6.39 12.86 15.66
N THR A 32 7.33 12.57 14.76
CA THR A 32 7.61 13.38 13.56
C THR A 32 7.34 12.52 12.33
N ALA A 33 6.60 13.08 11.37
CA ALA A 33 6.36 12.43 10.09
C ALA A 33 7.65 12.40 9.26
N GLY A 34 7.86 11.32 8.51
CA GLY A 34 8.89 11.24 7.49
C GLY A 34 8.66 12.29 6.41
N ARG A 35 9.73 12.65 5.69
CA ARG A 35 9.71 13.76 4.71
C ARG A 35 8.54 13.67 3.73
N ARG A 36 8.19 12.47 3.26
CA ARG A 36 7.12 12.27 2.29
C ARG A 36 5.73 12.49 2.89
N LEU A 37 5.45 11.89 4.05
CA LEU A 37 4.16 12.10 4.73
C LEU A 37 4.03 13.56 5.16
N HIS A 38 5.10 14.16 5.66
CA HIS A 38 5.14 15.57 6.05
C HIS A 38 4.76 16.51 4.88
N ALA A 39 5.17 16.19 3.65
CA ALA A 39 4.85 16.98 2.46
C ALA A 39 3.36 16.89 2.05
N VAL A 40 2.68 15.80 2.39
CA VAL A 40 1.27 15.56 2.03
C VAL A 40 0.34 16.00 3.16
N ALA A 41 0.57 15.50 4.37
CA ALA A 41 -0.22 15.80 5.56
C ALA A 41 0.67 15.67 6.80
N PRO A 42 1.27 16.77 7.30
CA PRO A 42 2.18 16.70 8.44
C PRO A 42 1.49 16.34 9.75
N ARG A 43 0.17 16.55 9.84
CA ARG A 43 -0.67 16.25 11.01
C ARG A 43 -2.04 15.72 10.57
N PRO A 44 -2.13 14.46 10.12
CA PRO A 44 -3.41 13.84 9.84
C PRO A 44 -4.26 13.80 11.12
N LYS A 45 -5.58 13.86 10.94
CA LYS A 45 -6.53 14.02 12.05
C LYS A 45 -6.79 12.70 12.78
N ASP A 46 -6.85 11.61 12.03
CA ASP A 46 -7.29 10.28 12.44
C ASP A 46 -6.68 9.20 11.54
N ALA A 47 -6.99 7.93 11.84
CA ALA A 47 -6.50 6.78 11.08
C ALA A 47 -6.82 6.88 9.58
N SER A 48 -8.07 7.20 9.22
CA SER A 48 -8.49 7.28 7.81
C SER A 48 -7.72 8.36 7.05
N THR A 49 -7.62 9.56 7.61
CA THR A 49 -6.86 10.65 6.97
C THR A 49 -5.36 10.37 6.90
N LEU A 50 -4.80 9.64 7.86
CA LEU A 50 -3.42 9.14 7.78
C LEU A 50 -3.25 8.11 6.67
N ILE A 51 -4.16 7.14 6.55
CA ILE A 51 -4.09 6.08 5.52
C ILE A 51 -4.20 6.69 4.13
N ASP A 52 -5.13 7.62 3.92
CA ASP A 52 -5.24 8.33 2.64
C ASP A 52 -3.96 9.10 2.31
N ALA A 53 -3.42 9.85 3.29
CA ALA A 53 -2.21 10.62 3.09
C ALA A 53 -0.98 9.74 2.82
N ILE A 54 -0.81 8.65 3.59
CA ILE A 54 0.34 7.77 3.44
C ILE A 54 0.29 7.00 2.12
N LEU A 55 -0.88 6.63 1.62
CA LEU A 55 -1.02 6.05 0.28
C LEU A 55 -0.62 7.04 -0.83
N GLN A 56 -0.96 8.32 -0.68
CA GLN A 56 -0.55 9.38 -1.62
C GLN A 56 0.96 9.62 -1.65
N THR A 57 1.71 9.18 -0.64
CA THR A 57 3.17 9.29 -0.64
C THR A 57 3.88 8.24 -1.51
N LYS A 58 3.20 7.14 -1.85
CA LYS A 58 3.78 6.03 -2.63
C LYS A 58 4.18 6.53 -4.02
N LEU A 59 5.34 6.09 -4.49
CA LEU A 59 5.75 6.31 -5.87
C LEU A 59 5.12 5.24 -6.77
N PRO A 60 4.82 5.56 -8.04
CA PRO A 60 4.38 4.55 -9.03
C PRO A 60 5.36 3.39 -9.18
N GLN A 61 6.65 3.66 -9.02
CA GLN A 61 7.72 2.67 -9.03
C GLN A 61 8.73 3.00 -7.93
N VAL A 62 9.08 1.98 -7.14
CA VAL A 62 10.11 2.07 -6.10
C VAL A 62 10.75 0.69 -5.93
N PHE A 63 12.06 0.66 -5.69
CA PHE A 63 12.76 -0.56 -5.28
C PHE A 63 12.84 -0.55 -3.76
N ALA A 64 11.91 -1.23 -3.10
CA ALA A 64 11.77 -1.19 -1.64
C ALA A 64 13.05 -1.66 -0.92
N GLU A 65 13.85 -2.49 -1.59
CA GLU A 65 15.05 -3.14 -1.05
C GLU A 65 16.30 -2.24 -1.08
N SER A 66 16.32 -1.18 -1.90
CA SER A 66 17.54 -0.39 -2.12
C SER A 66 17.32 1.13 -2.14
N THR A 67 16.09 1.59 -2.38
CA THR A 67 15.78 3.02 -2.53
C THR A 67 15.00 3.61 -1.34
N VAL A 68 14.73 2.78 -0.33
CA VAL A 68 14.02 3.18 0.90
C VAL A 68 14.99 3.17 2.09
N ALA A 69 15.10 4.28 2.78
CA ALA A 69 15.97 4.44 3.96
C ALA A 69 15.22 4.07 5.26
N GLY A 70 13.97 4.52 5.42
CA GLY A 70 13.16 4.22 6.60
C GLY A 70 13.57 4.99 7.87
N ASP A 71 14.47 5.96 7.74
CA ASP A 71 15.01 6.78 8.83
C ASP A 71 14.28 8.12 9.01
N GLY A 72 13.22 8.35 8.23
CA GLY A 72 12.47 9.61 8.17
C GLY A 72 12.91 10.56 7.06
N SER A 73 14.06 10.32 6.40
CA SER A 73 14.44 11.08 5.21
C SER A 73 13.50 10.82 4.03
N ASP A 74 12.82 9.68 4.00
CA ASP A 74 11.72 9.36 3.09
C ASP A 74 10.44 9.06 3.86
N TRP A 75 10.37 7.87 4.45
CA TRP A 75 9.39 7.39 5.39
C TRP A 75 10.10 7.03 6.70
N THR A 76 9.37 7.04 7.81
CA THR A 76 9.85 6.43 9.05
C THR A 76 9.61 4.92 9.06
N ARG A 77 10.27 4.17 9.94
CA ARG A 77 9.98 2.72 10.13
C ARG A 77 8.52 2.45 10.46
N GLU A 78 7.89 3.32 11.23
CA GLU A 78 6.49 3.17 11.62
C GLU A 78 5.56 3.41 10.43
N GLU A 79 5.84 4.43 9.62
CA GLU A 79 5.15 4.66 8.35
C GLU A 79 5.30 3.47 7.39
N LEU A 80 6.50 2.89 7.29
CA LEU A 80 6.74 1.69 6.48
C LEU A 80 5.99 0.47 7.01
N HIS A 81 5.89 0.31 8.33
CA HIS A 81 5.12 -0.76 8.95
C HIS A 81 3.63 -0.65 8.60
N ILE A 82 3.06 0.56 8.71
CA ILE A 82 1.67 0.84 8.32
C ILE A 82 1.48 0.60 6.80
N LEU A 83 2.39 1.11 5.97
CA LEU A 83 2.34 0.92 4.51
C LEU A 83 2.43 -0.54 4.08
N GLY A 84 3.16 -1.37 4.83
CA GLY A 84 3.27 -2.80 4.61
C GLY A 84 2.04 -3.59 5.07
N GLY A 85 1.23 -3.02 5.97
CA GLY A 85 -0.03 -3.60 6.43
C GLY A 85 -1.25 -3.28 5.57
N ILE A 86 -1.09 -2.47 4.52
CA ILE A 86 -2.19 -2.08 3.61
C ILE A 86 -2.13 -2.94 2.34
N SER A 87 -3.27 -3.53 1.97
CA SER A 87 -3.48 -4.23 0.71
C SER A 87 -4.43 -3.46 -0.21
N ILE A 88 -4.25 -3.59 -1.53
CA ILE A 88 -5.12 -3.00 -2.54
C ILE A 88 -5.73 -4.14 -3.36
N ALA A 89 -7.06 -4.20 -3.42
CA ALA A 89 -7.79 -5.14 -4.26
C ALA A 89 -8.36 -4.42 -5.48
N VAL A 90 -8.24 -5.02 -6.66
CA VAL A 90 -8.73 -4.46 -7.92
C VAL A 90 -9.33 -5.56 -8.77
N ASN A 91 -10.49 -5.28 -9.37
CA ASN A 91 -11.05 -6.13 -10.41
C ASN A 91 -10.23 -5.95 -11.69
N ALA A 92 -9.53 -7.00 -12.11
CA ALA A 92 -8.71 -7.01 -13.31
C ALA A 92 -9.17 -8.09 -14.29
N THR A 93 -9.14 -7.79 -15.58
CA THR A 93 -9.24 -8.80 -16.64
C THR A 93 -7.85 -9.41 -16.84
N VAL A 94 -7.73 -10.70 -16.56
CA VAL A 94 -6.48 -11.46 -16.73
C VAL A 94 -6.40 -11.99 -18.17
N PHE A 95 -5.33 -11.66 -18.89
CA PHE A 95 -5.17 -11.99 -20.31
C PHE A 95 -4.25 -13.20 -20.59
N ASP A 96 -3.36 -13.55 -19.66
CA ASP A 96 -2.45 -14.69 -19.74
C ASP A 96 -2.39 -15.43 -18.39
N ASP A 97 -1.54 -16.46 -18.28
CA ASP A 97 -1.40 -17.26 -17.06
C ASP A 97 -0.33 -16.73 -16.07
N GLY A 98 0.23 -15.54 -16.33
CA GLY A 98 1.23 -14.90 -15.47
C GLY A 98 2.60 -15.58 -15.47
N THR A 99 2.89 -16.49 -16.42
CA THR A 99 4.20 -17.13 -16.51
C THR A 99 5.31 -16.14 -16.89
N HIS A 100 6.32 -16.01 -16.02
CA HIS A 100 7.37 -14.99 -16.15
C HIS A 100 8.34 -15.25 -17.32
N GLN A 101 8.47 -16.50 -17.76
CA GLN A 101 9.38 -16.92 -18.82
C GLN A 101 8.58 -17.75 -19.82
N GLU A 102 8.82 -17.53 -21.11
CA GLU A 102 8.10 -18.17 -22.21
C GLU A 102 6.56 -18.11 -22.07
N PRO A 103 5.97 -16.88 -21.98
CA PRO A 103 4.56 -16.73 -21.67
C PRO A 103 3.67 -17.40 -22.72
N ASN A 104 2.75 -18.24 -22.26
CA ASN A 104 1.78 -18.89 -23.13
C ASN A 104 0.68 -17.91 -23.53
N THR A 105 0.92 -17.17 -24.61
CA THR A 105 0.00 -16.15 -25.15
C THR A 105 -1.25 -16.72 -25.84
N ARG A 106 -1.50 -18.03 -25.77
CA ARG A 106 -2.67 -18.63 -26.41
C ARG A 106 -3.93 -18.36 -25.58
N GLY A 107 -4.63 -17.29 -25.92
CA GLY A 107 -6.00 -16.96 -25.51
C GLY A 107 -7.06 -17.96 -26.01
N GLY A 108 -6.89 -19.24 -25.70
CA GLY A 108 -7.77 -20.34 -26.07
C GLY A 108 -7.96 -21.27 -24.88
N THR A 109 -8.98 -20.98 -24.08
CA THR A 109 -9.70 -21.87 -23.16
C THR A 109 -9.05 -23.22 -22.88
N ARG A 110 -8.14 -23.25 -21.91
CA ARG A 110 -7.91 -24.42 -21.06
C ARG A 110 -7.20 -23.99 -19.78
N LEU A 111 -7.98 -23.40 -18.86
CA LEU A 111 -7.61 -23.46 -17.44
C LEU A 111 -7.43 -24.94 -17.12
N ARG A 112 -6.21 -25.37 -16.78
CA ARG A 112 -6.01 -26.71 -16.24
C ARG A 112 -6.87 -26.81 -14.98
N PRO A 113 -7.67 -27.87 -14.79
CA PRO A 113 -8.38 -28.05 -13.54
C PRO A 113 -7.34 -28.04 -12.41
N TRP A 114 -7.56 -27.14 -11.44
CA TRP A 114 -6.79 -27.11 -10.21
C TRP A 114 -6.88 -28.50 -9.56
N SER A 115 -5.74 -29.18 -9.47
CA SER A 115 -5.60 -30.41 -8.70
C SER A 115 -4.95 -30.03 -7.37
N PRO A 116 -5.61 -30.20 -6.22
CA PRO A 116 -4.91 -30.11 -4.95
C PRO A 116 -3.83 -31.21 -4.93
N ALA A 117 -2.62 -30.83 -4.54
CA ALA A 117 -1.54 -31.77 -4.29
C ALA A 117 -1.99 -32.74 -3.19
N ALA A 118 -1.79 -34.04 -3.43
CA ALA A 118 -1.94 -35.10 -2.43
C ALA A 118 -0.75 -35.10 -1.46
#